data_AF-A0AAV0XSU9-F1
#
_entry.id   AF-A0AAV0XSU9-F1
#
_cell.length_a   1.000
_cell.length_b   1.000
_cell.length_c   1.000
_cell.angle_alpha   90.00
_cell.angle_beta   90.00
_cell.angle_gamma   90.00
#
_symmetry.space_group_name_H-M   'P 1'
#
loop_
_entity.id
_entity.type
_entity.pdbx_description
1 polymer ?
#
loop_
_entity_poly.entity_id
_entity_poly.type
_entity_poly.pdbx_seq_one_letter_code
_entity_poly.pdbx_strand_id
1 'polypeptide(L)'
;MVNPDQLSLEGAIKIVPSFSGGSESELASFLAKCEFIFKSIPNTLKPLILEAIITQLKGNAFEAVRYKVITTWDELKNLFKTIFGSAHSVSYLQVQLNQMRQNSKESIRVLD
;
A
#
# COMPACT_ATOMS: atom_id res chain seq x y z
N MET A 1 -20.96 -19.51 -8.81
CA MET A 1 -19.96 -20.32 -8.08
C MET A 1 -19.04 -19.33 -7.37
N VAL A 2 -19.02 -19.33 -6.05
CA VAL A 2 -18.11 -18.46 -5.25
C VAL A 2 -16.79 -19.22 -5.12
N ASN A 3 -15.67 -18.58 -5.46
CA ASN A 3 -14.35 -19.20 -5.29
C ASN A 3 -14.08 -19.36 -3.78
N PRO A 4 -13.74 -20.56 -3.28
CA PRO A 4 -13.56 -20.81 -1.85
C PRO A 4 -12.40 -20.00 -1.22
N ASP A 5 -11.50 -19.45 -2.04
CA ASP A 5 -10.36 -18.63 -1.62
C ASP A 5 -10.66 -17.12 -1.60
N GLN A 6 -11.91 -16.70 -1.84
CA GLN A 6 -12.28 -15.29 -1.82
C GLN A 6 -12.70 -14.83 -0.43
N LEU A 7 -12.15 -13.69 -0.02
CA LEU A 7 -12.50 -13.04 1.22
C LEU A 7 -13.95 -12.50 1.14
N SER A 8 -14.75 -12.74 2.18
CA SER A 8 -16.07 -12.14 2.29
C SER A 8 -15.96 -10.62 2.42
N LEU A 9 -17.00 -9.89 2.01
CA LEU A 9 -17.04 -8.43 2.13
C LEU A 9 -16.80 -7.97 3.58
N GLU A 10 -17.46 -8.62 4.55
CA GLU A 10 -17.30 -8.30 5.96
C GLU A 10 -15.87 -8.57 6.45
N GLY A 11 -15.28 -9.69 6.03
CA GLY A 11 -13.89 -10.03 6.33
C GLY A 11 -12.92 -9.00 5.75
N ALA A 12 -13.16 -8.55 4.52
CA ALA A 12 -12.37 -7.54 3.84
C ALA A 12 -12.42 -6.19 4.56
N ILE A 13 -13.62 -5.71 4.92
CA ILE A 13 -13.80 -4.44 5.65
C ILE A 13 -13.08 -4.47 7.01
N LYS A 14 -13.17 -5.59 7.75
CA LYS A 14 -12.53 -5.74 9.06
C LYS A 14 -11.00 -5.62 9.03
N ILE A 15 -10.37 -5.97 7.91
CA ILE A 15 -8.91 -5.93 7.77
C ILE A 15 -8.42 -4.67 7.03
N VAL A 16 -9.31 -3.75 6.65
CA VAL A 16 -8.93 -2.48 6.05
C VAL A 16 -8.02 -1.72 7.02
N PRO A 17 -6.78 -1.40 6.63
CA PRO A 17 -5.89 -0.63 7.47
C PRO A 17 -6.31 0.84 7.52
N SER A 18 -6.02 1.51 8.64
CA SER A 18 -6.07 2.98 8.71
C SER A 18 -4.72 3.57 8.29
N PHE A 19 -4.74 4.79 7.77
CA PHE A 19 -3.54 5.54 7.40
C PHE A 19 -3.73 7.03 7.63
N SER A 20 -2.74 7.66 8.28
CA SER A 20 -2.79 9.07 8.68
C SER A 20 -1.89 10.00 7.85
N GLY A 21 -1.19 9.46 6.84
CA GLY A 21 -0.15 10.19 6.10
C GLY A 21 1.21 10.16 6.79
N GLY A 22 1.55 9.03 7.41
CA GLY A 22 2.80 8.81 8.14
C GLY A 22 4.02 8.60 7.23
N SER A 23 5.04 7.93 7.77
CA SER A 23 6.29 7.60 7.07
C SER A 23 6.08 6.73 5.83
N GLU A 24 7.10 6.66 4.97
CA GLU A 24 7.10 5.79 3.79
C GLU A 24 6.92 4.31 4.14
N SER A 25 7.48 3.85 5.27
CA SER A 25 7.30 2.47 5.74
C SER A 25 5.84 2.19 6.11
N GLU A 26 5.18 3.15 6.77
CA GLU A 26 3.75 3.06 7.07
C GLU A 26 2.90 3.08 5.79
N LEU A 27 3.27 3.91 4.81
CA LEU A 27 2.64 3.90 3.49
C LEU A 27 2.79 2.53 2.81
N ALA A 28 4.01 1.98 2.77
CA ALA A 28 4.28 0.69 2.14
C ALA A 28 3.46 -0.44 2.79
N SER A 29 3.39 -0.44 4.13
CA SER A 29 2.57 -1.40 4.90
C SER A 29 1.07 -1.24 4.61
N PHE A 30 0.57 -0.01 4.55
CA PHE A 30 -0.81 0.29 4.18
C PHE A 30 -1.14 -0.21 2.76
N LEU A 31 -0.32 0.15 1.77
CA LEU A 31 -0.52 -0.25 0.38
C LEU A 31 -0.50 -1.76 0.21
N ALA A 32 0.44 -2.46 0.86
CA ALA A 32 0.54 -3.92 0.80
C ALA A 32 -0.72 -4.63 1.32
N LYS A 33 -1.27 -4.15 2.44
CA LYS A 33 -2.51 -4.70 3.02
C LYS A 33 -3.72 -4.44 2.12
N CYS A 34 -3.88 -3.22 1.60
CA CYS A 34 -4.95 -2.91 0.66
C CYS A 34 -4.85 -3.74 -0.62
N GLU A 35 -3.64 -3.91 -1.16
CA GLU A 35 -3.39 -4.72 -2.36
C GLU A 35 -3.78 -6.19 -2.15
N PHE A 36 -3.50 -6.75 -0.97
CA PHE A 36 -3.97 -8.07 -0.60
C PHE A 36 -5.51 -8.15 -0.62
N ILE A 37 -6.21 -7.20 0.01
CA ILE A 37 -7.67 -7.15 0.02
C ILE A 37 -8.22 -7.12 -1.42
N PHE A 38 -7.71 -6.23 -2.27
CA PHE A 38 -8.15 -6.09 -3.65
C PHE A 38 -7.90 -7.33 -4.52
N LYS A 39 -6.89 -8.14 -4.20
CA LYS A 39 -6.63 -9.44 -4.85
C LYS A 39 -7.54 -10.55 -4.35
N SER A 40 -7.96 -10.49 -3.08
CA SER A 40 -8.76 -11.52 -2.42
C SER A 40 -10.28 -11.36 -2.61
N ILE A 41 -10.76 -10.28 -3.24
CA ILE A 41 -12.19 -10.01 -3.44
C ILE A 41 -12.58 -10.01 -4.94
N PRO A 42 -13.84 -10.33 -5.28
CA PRO A 42 -14.36 -10.15 -6.64
C PRO A 42 -14.41 -8.67 -7.05
N ASN A 43 -14.28 -8.42 -8.36
CA ASN A 43 -14.30 -7.06 -8.93
C ASN A 43 -15.55 -6.25 -8.58
N THR A 44 -16.69 -6.92 -8.40
CA THR A 44 -17.98 -6.30 -8.02
C THR A 44 -17.95 -5.65 -6.65
N LEU A 45 -17.06 -6.08 -5.74
CA LEU A 45 -16.94 -5.54 -4.38
C LEU A 45 -15.84 -4.47 -4.25
N LYS A 46 -14.99 -4.29 -5.27
CA LYS A 46 -13.87 -3.34 -5.25
C LYS A 46 -14.30 -1.88 -4.99
N PRO A 47 -15.39 -1.35 -5.57
CA PRO A 47 -15.84 0.01 -5.27
C PRO A 47 -16.18 0.20 -3.79
N LEU A 48 -16.89 -0.78 -3.19
CA LEU A 48 -17.28 -0.72 -1.79
C LEU A 48 -16.07 -0.80 -0.84
N ILE A 49 -15.06 -1.60 -1.21
CA ILE A 49 -13.80 -1.64 -0.45
C ILE A 49 -13.00 -0.34 -0.59
N LEU A 50 -13.03 0.31 -1.76
CA LEU A 50 -12.41 1.62 -1.92
C LEU A 50 -13.05 2.66 -1.00
N GLU A 51 -14.38 2.69 -0.93
CA GLU A 51 -15.12 3.55 0.01
C GLU A 51 -14.73 3.24 1.46
N ALA A 52 -14.71 1.95 1.84
CA ALA A 52 -14.28 1.54 3.17
C ALA A 52 -12.86 2.04 3.50
N ILE A 53 -11.91 1.94 2.56
CA ILE A 53 -10.55 2.47 2.72
C ILE A 53 -10.58 3.99 2.93
N ILE A 54 -11.32 4.73 2.10
CA ILE A 54 -11.42 6.19 2.20
C ILE A 54 -11.96 6.60 3.58
N THR A 55 -12.97 5.90 4.11
CA THR A 55 -13.53 6.19 5.44
C THR A 55 -12.56 5.91 6.61
N GLN A 56 -11.54 5.08 6.39
CA GLN A 56 -10.53 4.75 7.41
C GLN A 56 -9.31 5.69 7.36
N LEU A 57 -9.24 6.61 6.39
CA LEU A 57 -8.18 7.60 6.31
C LEU A 57 -8.33 8.65 7.40
N LYS A 58 -7.19 9.15 7.88
CA LYS A 58 -7.10 10.16 8.94
C LYS A 58 -6.02 11.18 8.59
N GLY A 59 -5.95 12.27 9.37
CA GLY A 59 -4.86 13.25 9.29
C GLY A 59 -4.57 13.73 7.86
N ASN A 60 -3.29 13.80 7.53
CA ASN A 60 -2.83 14.31 6.23
C ASN A 60 -3.31 13.44 5.05
N ALA A 61 -3.46 12.13 5.26
CA ALA A 61 -3.99 11.24 4.22
C ALA A 61 -5.45 11.55 3.88
N PHE A 62 -6.27 11.87 4.89
CA PHE A 62 -7.64 12.31 4.67
C PHE A 62 -7.69 13.68 3.99
N GLU A 63 -6.90 14.65 4.45
CA GLU A 63 -6.83 15.98 3.83
C GLU A 63 -6.38 15.92 2.35
N ALA A 64 -5.50 14.97 2.01
CA ALA A 64 -5.04 14.76 0.63
C ALA A 64 -6.15 14.29 -0.33
N VAL A 65 -7.21 13.66 0.18
CA VAL A 65 -8.31 13.10 -0.64
C VAL A 65 -9.63 13.85 -0.48
N ARG A 66 -9.82 14.64 0.59
CA ARG A 66 -11.11 15.26 0.96
C ARG A 66 -11.79 16.02 -0.17
N TYR A 67 -11.02 16.67 -1.04
CA TYR A 67 -11.52 17.48 -2.16
C TYR A 67 -11.31 16.83 -3.53
N LYS A 68 -10.97 15.53 -3.56
CA LYS A 68 -10.70 14.79 -4.78
C LYS A 68 -11.75 13.70 -4.97
N VAL A 69 -12.19 13.53 -6.20
CA VAL A 69 -13.01 12.37 -6.58
C VAL A 69 -12.05 11.24 -6.92
N ILE A 70 -11.95 10.25 -6.03
CA ILE A 70 -11.14 9.05 -6.21
C ILE A 70 -12.09 7.91 -6.56
N THR A 71 -11.96 7.36 -7.77
CA THR A 71 -12.87 6.34 -8.31
C THR A 71 -12.23 4.96 -8.38
N THR A 72 -10.90 4.90 -8.36
CA THR A 72 -10.15 3.64 -8.43
C THR A 72 -9.08 3.52 -7.35
N TRP A 73 -8.74 2.27 -7.02
CA TRP A 73 -7.61 1.98 -6.11
C TRP A 73 -6.28 2.49 -6.65
N ASP A 74 -6.05 2.40 -7.96
CA ASP A 74 -4.78 2.85 -8.55
C ASP A 74 -4.64 4.38 -8.52
N GLU A 75 -5.73 5.13 -8.66
CA GLU A 75 -5.74 6.59 -8.43
C GLU A 75 -5.30 6.92 -7.00
N LEU A 76 -5.89 6.26 -5.99
CA LEU A 76 -5.55 6.47 -4.59
C LEU A 76 -4.08 6.12 -4.30
N LYS A 77 -3.64 4.96 -4.81
CA LYS A 77 -2.28 4.44 -4.66
C LYS A 77 -1.26 5.42 -5.26
N ASN A 78 -1.49 5.90 -6.48
CA ASN A 78 -0.58 6.83 -7.14
C ASN A 78 -0.54 8.19 -6.44
N LEU A 79 -1.70 8.68 -5.99
CA LEU A 79 -1.78 9.91 -5.19
C LEU A 79 -0.95 9.79 -3.91
N PHE A 80 -1.11 8.70 -3.16
CA PHE A 80 -0.39 8.52 -1.90
C PHE A 80 1.12 8.33 -2.11
N LYS A 81 1.53 7.60 -3.15
CA LYS A 81 2.95 7.52 -3.52
C LYS A 81 3.54 8.88 -3.89
N THR A 82 2.74 9.74 -4.53
CA THR A 82 3.19 11.09 -4.90
C THR A 82 3.35 12.01 -3.69
N ILE A 83 2.43 11.91 -2.70
CA ILE A 83 2.42 12.81 -1.54
C ILE A 83 3.30 12.30 -0.39
N PHE A 84 3.22 11.00 -0.10
CA PHE A 84 3.81 10.37 1.08
C PHE A 84 4.93 9.37 0.75
N GLY A 85 5.13 9.05 -0.53
CA GLY A 85 6.29 8.27 -0.96
C GLY A 85 7.55 9.11 -0.86
N SER A 86 8.68 8.50 -0.53
CA SER A 86 9.94 9.22 -0.66
C SER A 86 10.27 9.33 -2.15
N ALA A 87 10.75 10.51 -2.56
CA ALA A 87 11.56 10.57 -3.76
C ALA A 87 12.87 9.86 -3.43
N HIS A 88 12.96 8.56 -3.73
CA HIS A 88 14.24 7.88 -3.83
C HIS A 88 15.00 8.50 -5.01
N SER A 89 15.56 9.70 -4.80
CA SER A 89 16.48 10.29 -5.76
C SER A 89 17.60 9.29 -6.01
N VAL A 90 18.16 9.30 -7.22
CA VAL A 90 19.33 8.46 -7.56
C VAL A 90 20.40 8.60 -6.48
N SER A 91 20.60 9.81 -5.96
CA SER A 91 21.50 10.12 -4.85
C SER A 91 21.11 9.46 -3.53
N TYR A 92 19.83 9.43 -3.15
CA TYR A 92 19.38 8.71 -1.95
C TYR A 92 19.66 7.20 -2.07
N LEU A 93 19.35 6.60 -3.21
CA LEU A 93 19.60 5.17 -3.46
C LEU A 93 21.10 4.84 -3.49
N GLN A 94 21.91 5.72 -4.09
CA GLN A 94 23.38 5.60 -4.08
C GLN A 94 23.93 5.65 -2.66
N VAL A 95 23.43 6.54 -1.80
CA VAL A 95 23.82 6.60 -0.38
C VAL A 95 23.46 5.32 0.34
N GLN A 96 22.24 4.82 0.18
CA GLN A 96 21.81 3.56 0.80
C GLN A 96 22.65 2.36 0.33
N LEU A 97 22.89 2.24 -0.98
CA LEU A 97 23.75 1.19 -1.54
C LEU A 97 25.18 1.24 -0.99
N ASN A 98 25.78 2.43 -0.92
CA ASN A 98 27.13 2.60 -0.36
C ASN A 98 27.20 2.28 1.14
N GLN A 99 26.09 2.37 1.87
CA GLN A 99 26.00 2.03 3.28
C GLN A 99 25.77 0.53 3.53
N MET A 100 25.28 -0.21 2.53
CA MET A 100 25.09 -1.65 2.61
C MET A 100 26.40 -2.39 2.28
N ARG A 101 27.02 -2.98 3.30
CA ARG A 101 28.19 -3.88 3.13
C ARG A 101 27.78 -5.30 3.50
N GLN A 102 28.24 -6.28 2.73
CA GLN A 102 28.06 -7.68 3.07
C GLN A 102 28.69 -7.98 4.43
N ASN A 103 27.93 -8.57 5.34
CA ASN A 103 28.38 -8.99 6.65
C ASN A 103 29.17 -10.31 6.56
N SER A 104 30.08 -10.56 7.51
CA SER A 104 30.92 -11.77 7.56
C SER A 104 30.13 -13.07 7.69
N LYS A 105 28.84 -12.99 8.03
CA LYS A 105 27.92 -14.13 8.16
C LYS A 105 26.97 -14.31 6.97
N GLU A 106 27.04 -13.46 5.94
CA GLU A 106 26.19 -13.54 4.76
C GLU A 106 26.86 -14.35 3.65
N SER A 107 26.16 -15.35 3.12
CA SER A 107 26.64 -16.16 1.98
C SER A 107 26.16 -15.58 0.65
N ILE A 108 26.98 -15.75 -0.39
CA ILE A 108 26.59 -15.39 -1.76
C ILE A 108 25.83 -16.59 -2.35
N ARG A 109 24.59 -16.37 -2.81
CA ARG A 109 23.86 -17.39 -3.57
C ARG A 109 24.42 -17.42 -4.99
N VAL A 110 24.94 -18.58 -5.40
CA VAL A 110 25.25 -18.87 -6.81
C VAL A 110 23.97 -19.43 -7.42
N LEU A 111 23.54 -18.87 -8.56
CA LEU A 111 22.41 -19.40 -9.32
C LEU A 111 22.97 -20.46 -10.29
N ASP A 112 22.55 -21.70 -10.13
CA ASP A 112 22.80 -22.81 -11.06
C ASP A 112 21.96 -22.67 -12.34
#